data_AF-T0ZNP4-F1
#
_entry.id   AF-T0ZNP4-F1
#
_cell.length_a   1.000
_cell.length_b   1.000
_cell.length_c   1.000
_cell.angle_alpha   90.00
_cell.angle_beta   90.00
_cell.angle_gamma   90.00
#
_symmetry.space_group_name_H-M   'P 1'
#
loop_
_entity.id
_entity.type
_entity.pdbx_description
1 polymer ?
#
loop_
_entity_poly.entity_id
_entity_poly.type
_entity_poly.pdbx_seq_one_letter_code
_entity_poly.pdbx_strand_id
1 'polypeptide(L)' 'MGYPRDASCATGGGVMEPDLSGVDPLAHNLATRVCVGDALTRSASMFPERPAVVDRGTVVSYRELDGTAEAL' A
#
# COMPACT_ATOMS: atom_id res chain seq x y z
N MET A 1 -20.19 -46.00 -17.86
CA MET A 1 -19.04 -45.08 -17.70
C MET A 1 -19.57 -43.76 -17.22
N GLY A 2 -19.75 -43.64 -15.90
CA GLY A 2 -20.23 -42.41 -15.26
C GLY A 2 -19.04 -41.58 -14.82
N TYR A 3 -19.02 -40.30 -15.17
CA TYR A 3 -18.12 -39.34 -14.58
C TYR A 3 -18.53 -39.11 -13.11
N PRO A 4 -17.62 -39.19 -12.13
CA PRO A 4 -17.93 -38.88 -10.75
C PRO A 4 -18.30 -37.40 -10.62
N ARG A 5 -19.50 -37.15 -10.08
CA ARG A 5 -20.03 -35.83 -9.75
C ARG A 5 -19.75 -35.54 -8.27
N ASP A 6 -18.50 -35.23 -7.94
CA ASP A 6 -18.09 -34.81 -6.59
C ASP A 6 -16.70 -34.16 -6.60
N ALA A 7 -16.53 -33.13 -7.42
CA ALA A 7 -15.51 -32.11 -7.16
C ALA A 7 -16.20 -30.75 -7.12
N SER A 8 -16.91 -30.53 -6.01
CA SER A 8 -17.28 -29.18 -5.59
C SER A 8 -15.98 -28.44 -5.29
N CYS A 9 -15.42 -27.77 -6.30
CA CYS A 9 -14.45 -26.69 -6.09
C CYS A 9 -15.18 -25.65 -5.25
N ALA A 10 -14.99 -25.71 -3.93
CA ALA A 10 -15.43 -24.68 -3.02
C ALA A 10 -14.83 -23.37 -3.52
N THR A 11 -15.68 -22.51 -4.07
CA THR A 11 -15.38 -21.11 -4.32
C THR A 11 -15.33 -20.44 -2.96
N GLY A 12 -14.25 -20.70 -2.23
CA GLY A 12 -13.92 -20.11 -0.95
C GLY A 12 -12.61 -19.38 -1.10
N GLY A 13 -12.57 -18.38 -1.99
CA GLY A 13 -11.52 -17.37 -1.97
C GLY A 13 -11.69 -16.50 -0.73
N GLY A 14 -11.57 -17.10 0.46
CA GLY A 14 -11.34 -16.36 1.68
C GLY A 14 -10.03 -15.60 1.45
N VAL A 15 -10.08 -14.28 1.65
CA VAL A 15 -8.90 -13.43 1.67
C VAL A 15 -7.85 -14.16 2.52
N MET A 16 -6.67 -14.45 1.96
CA MET A 16 -5.58 -15.02 2.76
C MET A 16 -5.19 -13.99 3.80
N GLU A 17 -5.77 -14.12 4.99
CA GLU A 17 -5.46 -13.26 6.12
C GLU A 17 -4.25 -13.86 6.84
N PRO A 18 -3.12 -13.12 6.92
CA PRO A 18 -1.94 -13.61 7.61
C PRO A 18 -2.23 -13.75 9.11
N ASP A 19 -1.74 -14.82 9.73
CA ASP A 19 -1.76 -14.97 11.20
C ASP A 19 -0.77 -13.99 11.83
N LEU A 20 -1.28 -13.13 12.71
CA LEU A 20 -0.52 -12.08 13.39
C LEU A 20 -0.40 -12.32 14.90
N SER A 21 -0.82 -13.48 15.42
CA SER A 21 -0.84 -13.73 16.87
C SER A 21 0.53 -13.68 17.54
N GLY A 22 1.62 -13.83 16.76
CA GLY A 22 3.00 -13.71 17.22
C GLY A 22 3.63 -12.32 17.06
N VAL A 23 2.89 -11.36 16.48
CA VAL A 23 3.38 -9.99 16.26
C VAL A 23 2.90 -9.10 17.40
N ASP A 24 3.80 -8.28 17.94
CA ASP A 24 3.43 -7.27 18.92
C ASP A 24 2.35 -6.32 18.35
N PRO A 25 1.22 -6.09 19.05
CA PRO A 25 0.14 -5.25 18.54
C PRO A 25 0.56 -3.82 18.23
N LEU A 26 1.48 -3.23 18.99
CA LEU A 26 2.00 -1.89 18.72
C LEU A 26 2.87 -1.90 17.45
N ALA A 27 3.76 -2.87 17.30
CA ALA A 27 4.57 -3.04 16.08
C ALA A 27 3.70 -3.24 14.84
N HIS A 28 2.64 -4.05 14.93
CA HIS A 28 1.67 -4.21 13.85
C HIS A 28 0.93 -2.89 13.54
N ASN A 29 0.45 -2.19 14.57
CA ASN A 29 -0.21 -0.90 14.40
C ASN A 29 0.71 0.15 13.77
N LEU A 30 2.00 0.19 14.14
CA LEU A 30 2.97 1.12 13.56
C LEU A 30 3.33 0.76 12.12
N ALA A 31 3.45 -0.53 11.80
CA ALA A 31 3.74 -0.99 10.44
C ALA A 31 2.57 -0.79 9.48
N THR A 32 1.33 -0.87 9.98
CA THR A 32 0.10 -0.75 9.17
C THR A 32 -0.50 0.65 9.16
N ARG A 33 -0.24 1.48 10.18
CA ARG A 33 -0.59 2.89 10.13
C ARG A 33 0.23 3.57 9.05
N VAL A 34 -0.44 3.96 7.99
CA VAL A 34 0.04 5.03 7.13
C VAL A 34 -0.14 6.33 7.90
N CYS A 35 0.94 6.85 8.49
CA CYS A 35 0.98 8.28 8.78
C CYS A 35 0.83 9.02 7.45
N VAL A 36 0.00 10.06 7.39
CA VAL A 36 -0.24 10.80 6.14
C VAL A 36 1.07 11.33 5.55
N GLY A 37 2.07 11.65 6.39
CA GLY A 37 3.43 11.99 5.97
C GLY A 37 4.18 10.84 5.28
N ASP A 38 4.13 9.62 5.82
CA ASP A 38 4.81 8.44 5.24
C ASP A 38 4.31 8.10 3.83
N ALA A 39 3.06 8.43 3.52
CA ALA A 39 2.52 8.23 2.17
C ALA A 39 3.29 9.04 1.13
N LEU A 40 3.71 10.27 1.45
CA LEU A 40 4.50 11.12 0.58
C LEU A 40 5.90 10.55 0.38
N THR A 41 6.62 10.28 1.48
CA THR A 41 7.98 9.74 1.44
C THR A 41 8.05 8.40 0.71
N ARG A 42 7.06 7.52 0.95
CA ARG A 42 6.93 6.24 0.23
C ARG A 42 6.71 6.46 -1.26
N SER A 43 5.82 7.38 -1.63
CA SER A 43 5.52 7.68 -3.04
C SER A 43 6.73 8.29 -3.76
N ALA A 44 7.48 9.17 -3.10
CA ALA A 44 8.73 9.73 -3.63
C ALA A 44 9.80 8.66 -3.84
N SER A 45 9.90 7.67 -2.96
CA SER A 45 10.84 6.54 -3.12
C SER A 45 10.47 5.61 -4.28
N MET A 46 9.17 5.33 -4.49
CA MET A 46 8.70 4.39 -5.50
C MET A 46 8.54 5.05 -6.88
N PHE A 47 8.17 6.32 -6.91
CA PHE A 47 7.76 7.04 -8.12
C PHE A 47 8.27 8.50 -8.16
N PRO A 48 9.59 8.72 -8.06
CA PRO A 48 10.15 10.06 -7.85
C PRO A 48 9.74 11.08 -8.91
N GLU A 49 9.67 10.66 -10.17
CA GLU A 49 9.41 11.53 -11.33
C GLU A 49 7.92 11.60 -11.74
N ARG A 50 7.02 10.90 -11.03
CA ARG A 50 5.58 11.00 -11.33
C ARG A 50 5.02 12.33 -10.78
N PRO A 51 4.09 12.98 -11.49
CA PRO A 51 3.36 14.14 -10.98
C PRO A 51 2.65 13.83 -9.66
N ALA A 52 2.96 14.59 -8.61
CA ALA A 52 2.33 14.51 -7.29
C ALA A 52 1.25 15.59 -7.12
N VAL A 53 1.54 16.82 -7.59
CA VAL A 53 0.60 17.95 -7.58
C VAL A 53 0.56 18.56 -8.96
N VAL A 54 -0.66 18.80 -9.46
CA VAL A 54 -0.90 19.56 -10.67
C VAL A 54 -1.87 20.69 -10.32
N ASP A 55 -1.38 21.93 -10.36
CA ASP A 55 -2.19 23.12 -10.09
C ASP A 55 -1.86 24.22 -11.10
N ARG A 56 -2.88 24.72 -11.82
CA ARG A 56 -2.79 25.88 -12.73
C ARG A 56 -1.60 25.85 -13.71
N GLY A 57 -1.25 24.67 -14.21
CA GLY A 57 -0.13 24.50 -15.16
C GLY A 57 1.23 24.25 -14.50
N THR A 58 1.31 24.36 -13.17
CA THR A 58 2.45 23.88 -12.39
C THR A 58 2.30 22.38 -12.15
N VAL A 59 3.36 21.63 -12.44
CA VAL A 59 3.48 20.22 -12.12
C VAL A 59 4.65 20.05 -11.17
N VAL A 60 4.39 19.48 -10.01
CA VAL A 60 5.40 19.14 -9.01
C VAL A 60 5.48 17.63 -8.91
N SER A 61 6.68 17.09 -9.07
CA SER A 61 6.95 15.65 -8.91
C SER A 61 6.94 15.23 -7.44
N TYR A 62 6.81 13.93 -7.17
CA TYR A 62 6.91 13.42 -5.80
C TYR A 62 8.26 13.73 -5.15
N ARG A 63 9.36 13.68 -5.92
CA ARG A 63 10.70 14.04 -5.44
C ARG A 63 10.80 15.49 -4.99
N GLU A 64 10.26 16.42 -5.77
CA GLU A 64 10.29 17.86 -5.44
C GLU A 64 9.41 18.19 -4.25
N LEU A 65 8.25 17.55 -4.16
CA LEU A 65 7.32 17.75 -3.05
C LEU A 65 7.89 17.24 -1.73
N ASP A 66 8.47 16.04 -1.72
CA ASP A 66 9.13 15.44 -0.56
C ASP A 66 10.33 16.28 -0.09
N GLY A 67 11.20 16.69 -1.02
CA GLY A 67 12.32 17.57 -0.71
C GLY A 67 11.92 18.93 -0.16
N THR A 68 10.76 19.47 -0.56
CA THR A 68 10.23 20.72 -0.01
C THR A 68 9.61 20.53 1.38
N ALA A 69 8.95 19.39 1.62
CA ALA A 69 8.34 19.07 2.90
C ALA A 69 9.37 18.84 4.02
N GLU A 70 10.53 18.25 3.68
CA GLU A 70 11.62 17.93 4.62
C GLU A 70 12.66 19.06 4.78
N ALA A 71 12.49 20.21 4.11
CA ALA A 71 13.45 21.30 4.11
C ALA A 71 13.39 22.22 5.36
N LEU A 72 12.75 21.78 6.45
CA LEU A 72 12.56 22.55 7.70
C LEU A 72 13.68 22.35 8.72
#